data_AF-A0A350CZY8-F1
#
_entry.id   AF-A0A350CZY8-F1
#
_cell.length_a   1.000
_cell.length_b   1.000
_cell.length_c   1.000
_cell.angle_alpha   90.00
_cell.angle_beta   90.00
_cell.angle_gamma   90.00
#
_symmetry.space_group_name_H-M   'P 1'
#
loop_
_entity.id
_entity.type
_entity.pdbx_description
1 polymer ?
#
loop_
_entity_poly.entity_id
_entity_poly.type
_entity_poly.pdbx_seq_one_letter_code
_entity_poly.pdbx_strand_id
1 'polypeptide(L)'
;MEYPREKFEELAKRLQTMAIPPEVDVELLLPDRDSVEYPTVVITYLEGDEEGPQKEIVFNEAYWSSSMESLLGAIMHQVKSLMEELQSFEGE
;
A
#
# COMPACT_ATOMS: atom_id res chain seq x y z
N MET A 1 15.86 -10.55 -8.07
CA MET A 1 16.38 -9.17 -8.01
C MET A 1 16.83 -8.91 -6.59
N GLU A 2 17.96 -8.24 -6.35
CA GLU A 2 18.36 -7.87 -4.99
C GLU A 2 17.71 -6.53 -4.64
N TYR A 3 16.87 -6.50 -3.61
CA TYR A 3 16.18 -5.31 -3.10
C TYR A 3 16.45 -5.17 -1.60
N PRO A 4 16.27 -3.98 -0.97
CA PRO A 4 16.57 -3.78 0.44
C PRO A 4 15.51 -4.42 1.34
N ARG A 5 15.52 -5.75 1.41
CA ARG A 5 14.48 -6.56 2.05
C ARG A 5 14.20 -6.16 3.50
N GLU A 6 15.21 -5.96 4.33
CA GLU A 6 15.05 -5.58 5.74
C GLU A 6 14.23 -4.29 5.90
N LYS A 7 14.41 -3.34 4.97
CA LYS A 7 13.64 -2.10 4.95
C LYS A 7 12.17 -2.35 4.66
N PHE A 8 11.86 -3.19 3.67
CA PHE A 8 10.47 -3.49 3.33
C PHE A 8 9.80 -4.41 4.36
N GLU A 9 10.54 -5.30 5.02
CA GLU A 9 10.01 -6.06 6.17
C GLU A 9 9.71 -5.13 7.36
N GLU A 10 10.53 -4.10 7.60
CA GLU A 10 10.23 -3.06 8.59
C GLU A 10 9.02 -2.20 8.16
N LEU A 11 8.88 -1.90 6.86
CA LEU A 11 7.71 -1.20 6.34
C LEU A 11 6.43 -1.98 6.62
N ALA A 12 6.40 -3.29 6.35
CA ALA A 12 5.26 -4.16 6.64
C ALA A 12 4.86 -4.12 8.12
N LYS A 13 5.84 -4.20 9.04
CA LYS A 13 5.58 -4.10 10.48
C LYS A 13 4.97 -2.77 10.87
N ARG A 14 5.45 -1.67 10.27
CA ARG A 14 4.90 -0.34 10.54
C ARG A 14 3.48 -0.21 10.01
N LEU A 15 3.18 -0.72 8.83
CA LEU A 15 1.83 -0.71 8.25
C LEU A 15 0.80 -1.36 9.18
N GLN A 16 1.16 -2.48 9.83
CA GLN A 16 0.29 -3.15 10.82
C GLN A 16 -0.03 -2.29 12.05
N THR A 17 0.80 -1.29 12.35
CA THR A 17 0.58 -0.37 13.49
C THR A 17 -0.09 0.93 13.09
N MET A 18 -0.31 1.16 11.79
CA MET A 18 -0.96 2.37 11.30
C MET A 18 -2.46 2.33 11.58
N ALA A 19 -3.02 3.50 11.88
CA ALA A 19 -4.46 3.69 11.94
C ALA A 19 -5.00 3.81 10.51
N ILE A 20 -5.22 2.67 9.87
CA ILE A 20 -5.86 2.57 8.56
C ILE A 20 -7.37 2.41 8.79
N PRO A 21 -8.24 3.07 7.99
CA PRO A 21 -9.69 2.88 8.08
C PRO A 21 -10.07 1.39 7.96
N PRO A 22 -11.08 0.90 8.69
CA PRO A 22 -11.47 -0.51 8.67
C PRO A 22 -12.02 -0.96 7.30
N GLU A 23 -12.47 -0.01 6.48
CA GLU A 23 -12.91 -0.22 5.09
C GLU A 23 -11.73 -0.29 4.09
N VAL A 24 -10.49 -0.22 4.56
CA VAL A 24 -9.29 -0.29 3.71
C VAL A 24 -8.35 -1.36 4.24
N ASP A 25 -8.05 -2.33 3.38
CA ASP A 25 -6.96 -3.27 3.58
C ASP A 25 -5.68 -2.77 2.90
N VAL A 26 -4.54 -2.96 3.55
CA VAL A 26 -3.24 -2.59 3.00
C VAL A 26 -2.27 -3.74 3.20
N GLU A 27 -1.84 -4.33 2.09
CA GLU A 27 -0.91 -5.45 2.06
C GLU A 27 0.41 -5.05 1.40
N LEU A 28 1.53 -5.54 1.92
CA LEU A 28 2.84 -5.41 1.27
C LEU A 28 3.26 -6.77 0.70
N LEU A 29 3.31 -6.84 -0.63
CA LEU A 29 3.84 -7.95 -1.41
C LEU A 29 5.35 -7.82 -1.58
N LEU A 30 6.08 -8.90 -1.39
CA LEU A 30 7.53 -8.98 -1.49
C LEU A 30 7.96 -9.95 -2.59
N PRO A 31 8.94 -9.60 -3.45
CA PRO A 31 9.37 -10.46 -4.57
C PRO A 31 9.79 -11.88 -4.21
N ASP A 32 10.29 -12.10 -2.98
CA ASP A 32 10.74 -13.42 -2.52
C ASP A 32 9.58 -14.36 -2.10
N ARG A 33 8.37 -13.82 -1.92
CA ARG A 33 7.21 -14.56 -1.37
C ARG A 33 6.00 -14.49 -2.28
N ASP A 34 5.78 -13.31 -2.82
CA ASP A 34 4.66 -12.93 -3.64
C ASP A 34 5.21 -12.76 -5.04
N SER A 35 4.58 -13.33 -6.07
CA SER A 35 5.12 -13.37 -7.45
C SER A 35 5.12 -12.01 -8.15
N VAL A 36 5.79 -11.02 -7.54
CA VAL A 36 5.93 -9.62 -7.95
C VAL A 36 7.39 -9.32 -8.25
N GLU A 37 7.64 -8.43 -9.20
CA GLU A 37 9.01 -8.06 -9.60
C GLU A 37 9.69 -7.13 -8.58
N TYR A 38 8.90 -6.27 -7.93
CA TYR A 38 9.34 -5.31 -6.91
C TYR A 38 8.45 -5.40 -5.68
N PRO A 39 8.90 -4.90 -4.51
CA PRO A 39 8.02 -4.71 -3.36
C PRO A 39 6.84 -3.82 -3.76
N THR A 40 5.63 -4.32 -3.56
CA THR A 40 4.40 -3.66 -4.01
C THR A 40 3.43 -3.57 -2.85
N VAL A 41 2.92 -2.37 -2.59
CA VAL A 41 1.81 -2.21 -1.66
C VAL A 41 0.50 -2.23 -2.43
N VAL A 42 -0.40 -3.11 -2.03
CA VAL A 42 -1.77 -3.20 -2.54
C VAL A 42 -2.68 -2.58 -1.49
N ILE A 43 -3.53 -1.66 -1.92
CA ILE A 43 -4.51 -0.96 -1.09
C ILE A 43 -5.87 -1.32 -1.66
N THR A 44 -6.68 -2.03 -0.88
CA THR A 44 -7.98 -2.55 -1.31
C THR A 44 -9.06 -1.90 -0.47
N TYR A 45 -10.05 -1.28 -1.13
CA TYR A 45 -11.26 -0.89 -0.44
C TYR A 45 -12.14 -2.12 -0.21
N LEU A 46 -12.68 -2.27 0.99
CA LEU A 46 -13.56 -3.36 1.38
C LEU A 46 -15.00 -2.84 1.36
N GLU A 47 -15.79 -3.28 0.38
CA GLU A 47 -17.21 -2.92 0.27
C GLU A 47 -18.06 -4.05 0.86
N GLY A 48 -18.28 -4.00 2.17
CA GLY A 48 -19.00 -5.07 2.88
C GLY A 48 -18.19 -6.37 2.93
N ASP A 49 -18.74 -7.44 2.33
CA ASP A 49 -18.08 -8.76 2.20
C ASP A 49 -17.36 -8.94 0.84
N GLU A 50 -17.36 -7.91 -0.02
CA GLU A 50 -16.76 -7.96 -1.37
C GLU A 50 -15.49 -7.08 -1.47
N GLU A 51 -14.54 -7.54 -2.28
CA GLU A 51 -13.34 -6.75 -2.63
C GLU A 51 -13.74 -5.63 -3.60
N GLY A 52 -13.55 -4.38 -3.15
CA GLY A 52 -13.81 -3.18 -3.92
C GLY A 52 -12.61 -2.74 -4.77
N PRO A 53 -12.56 -1.47 -5.21
CA PRO A 53 -11.45 -0.97 -6.02
C PRO A 53 -10.10 -1.07 -5.30
N GLN A 54 -9.06 -1.32 -6.10
CA GLN A 54 -7.70 -1.54 -5.62
C GLN A 54 -6.75 -0.50 -6.22
N LYS A 55 -5.72 -0.14 -5.44
CA LYS A 55 -4.58 0.66 -5.89
C LYS A 55 -3.28 -0.02 -5.52
N GLU A 56 -2.31 0.07 -6.42
CA GLU A 56 -1.00 -0.53 -6.25
C GLU A 56 0.09 0.54 -6.24
N ILE A 57 1.07 0.38 -5.36
CA ILE A 57 2.28 1.20 -5.31
C ILE A 57 3.48 0.29 -5.51
N VAL A 58 4.12 0.40 -6.67
CA VAL A 58 5.33 -0.36 -7.00
C VAL A 58 6.56 0.39 -6.50
N PHE A 59 7.22 -0.15 -5.47
CA PHE A 59 8.46 0.42 -4.94
C PHE A 59 9.68 -0.10 -5.72
N ASN A 60 9.81 0.42 -6.94
CA ASN A 60 10.98 0.19 -7.78
C ASN A 60 12.27 0.80 -7.19
N GLU A 61 13.39 0.64 -7.90
CA GLU A 61 14.72 1.05 -7.46
C GLU A 61 14.81 2.51 -6.98
N ALA A 62 14.01 3.42 -7.55
CA ALA A 62 14.00 4.83 -7.15
C ALA A 62 13.50 5.05 -5.70
N TYR A 63 12.72 4.11 -5.16
CA TYR A 63 12.17 4.18 -3.81
C TYR A 63 13.08 3.54 -2.75
N TRP A 64 14.11 2.80 -3.18
CA TRP A 64 14.97 2.06 -2.26
C TRP A 64 15.83 2.98 -1.41
N SER A 65 16.16 4.17 -1.89
CA SER A 65 16.83 5.22 -1.13
C SER A 65 15.90 6.13 -0.32
N SER A 66 14.58 6.05 -0.50
CA SER A 66 13.62 6.90 0.21
C SER A 66 13.61 6.64 1.71
N SER A 67 13.28 7.63 2.54
CA SER A 67 13.14 7.37 3.97
C SER A 67 11.89 6.51 4.25
N MET A 68 11.85 5.85 5.41
CA MET A 68 10.67 5.10 5.83
C MET A 68 9.42 6.00 5.88
N GLU A 69 9.59 7.23 6.34
CA GLU A 69 8.52 8.23 6.41
C GLU A 69 8.00 8.61 5.01
N SER A 70 8.87 8.73 4.02
CA SER A 70 8.44 8.97 2.63
C SER A 70 7.65 7.80 2.05
N LEU A 71 8.05 6.56 2.34
CA LEU A 71 7.32 5.37 1.88
C LEU A 71 5.93 5.30 2.53
N LEU A 72 5.86 5.48 3.86
CA LEU A 72 4.59 5.51 4.60
C LEU A 72 3.69 6.66 4.13
N GLY A 73 4.27 7.85 3.87
CA GLY A 73 3.56 9.00 3.35
C GLY A 73 2.97 8.75 1.97
N ALA A 74 3.69 8.07 1.08
CA ALA A 74 3.18 7.70 -0.24
C ALA A 74 1.99 6.74 -0.14
N ILE A 75 2.06 5.75 0.76
CA ILE A 75 0.97 4.80 1.01
C ILE A 75 -0.27 5.53 1.52
N MET A 76 -0.11 6.37 2.55
CA MET A 76 -1.22 7.15 3.10
C MET A 76 -1.85 8.11 2.10
N HIS A 77 -1.04 8.70 1.22
CA HIS A 77 -1.56 9.54 0.15
C HIS A 77 -2.45 8.73 -0.80
N GLN A 78 -2.06 7.50 -1.16
CA GLN A 78 -2.88 6.64 -2.01
C GLN A 78 -4.14 6.14 -1.30
N VAL A 79 -4.06 5.79 -0.01
CA VAL A 79 -5.24 5.48 0.81
C VAL A 79 -6.23 6.65 0.78
N LYS A 80 -5.76 7.87 1.05
CA LYS A 80 -6.60 9.07 1.03
C LYS A 80 -7.22 9.31 -0.34
N SER A 81 -6.42 9.20 -1.41
CA SER A 81 -6.90 9.35 -2.78
C SER A 81 -8.03 8.37 -3.10
N LEU A 82 -7.84 7.08 -2.78
CA LEU A 82 -8.84 6.04 -3.00
C LEU A 82 -10.17 6.38 -2.30
N MET A 83 -10.11 6.85 -1.06
CA MET A 83 -11.28 7.30 -0.30
C MET A 83 -11.95 8.52 -0.91
N GLU A 84 -11.17 9.51 -1.36
CA GLU A 84 -11.71 10.70 -2.02
C GLU A 84 -12.39 10.36 -3.35
N GLU A 85 -11.82 9.44 -4.13
CA GLU A 85 -12.41 8.95 -5.37
C GLU A 85 -13.77 8.28 -5.09
N LEU A 86 -13.83 7.34 -4.14
CA LEU A 86 -15.06 6.65 -3.76
C LEU A 86 -16.17 7.59 -3.30
N GLN A 87 -15.84 8.55 -2.42
CA GLN A 87 -16.80 9.56 -1.96
C GLN A 87 -17.30 10.45 -3.11
N SER A 88 -16.47 10.70 -4.12
CA SER A 88 -16.89 11.46 -5.30
C SER A 88 -17.89 10.68 -6.17
N PHE A 89 -17.79 9.35 -6.22
CA PHE A 89 -18.72 8.50 -6.98
C PHE A 89 -20.10 8.37 -6.31
N GLU A 90 -20.18 8.37 -4.99
CA GLU A 90 -21.47 8.29 -4.27
C GLU A 90 -22.26 9.62 -4.26
N GLY A 91 -21.61 10.73 -4.62
CA GLY A 91 -22.20 12.08 -4.60
C GLY A 91 -22.90 12.52 -5.89
N GLU A 92 -22.85 11.73 -6.97
CA GLU A 92 -23.52 11.96 -8.26
C GLU A 92 -24.82 11.15 -8.41
#